data_AF-A0A158PBP2-F1
#
_entry.id   AF-A0A158PBP2-F1
#
_cell.length_a   1.000
_cell.length_b   1.000
_cell.length_c   1.000
_cell.angle_alpha   90.00
_cell.angle_beta   90.00
_cell.angle_gamma   90.00
#
_symmetry.space_group_name_H-M   'P 1'
#
loop_
_entity.id
_entity.type
_entity.pdbx_description
1 polymer ?
#
loop_
_entity_poly.entity_id
_entity_poly.type
_entity_poly.pdbx_seq_one_letter_code
_entity_poly.pdbx_strand_id
1 'polypeptide(L)'
;LRCQQILKDPGMAAEEMWGEGLIVSTEDNSNRTAVNLDAVIRSNLANACVPRMDEASCEKNICYNVYFRTMDGSCNNLRNPLRGAAYRPYTRLLPTVYDNGLSEPVGRISFWMFTRAGCASQSAT
;
A
#
# COMPACT_ATOMS: atom_id res chain seq x y z
N LEU A 1 -7.96 24.95 -1.27
CA LEU A 1 -9.37 24.47 -1.18
C LEU A 1 -9.76 24.33 0.28
N ARG A 2 -11.02 24.60 0.67
CA ARG A 2 -11.46 24.63 2.08
C ARG A 2 -11.12 23.34 2.86
N CYS A 3 -11.40 22.18 2.28
CA CYS A 3 -11.09 20.88 2.89
C CYS A 3 -9.59 20.66 3.19
N GLN A 4 -8.67 21.29 2.44
CA GLN A 4 -7.23 21.24 2.76
C GLN A 4 -6.89 22.04 4.04
N GLN A 5 -7.68 23.06 4.37
CA GLN A 5 -7.51 23.83 5.60
C GLN A 5 -7.99 23.00 6.80
N ILE A 6 -9.14 22.33 6.66
CA ILE A 6 -9.69 21.40 7.66
C ILE A 6 -8.68 20.31 8.02
N LEU A 7 -7.97 19.78 7.03
CA LEU A 7 -6.92 18.77 7.26
C LEU A 7 -5.71 19.25 8.07
N LYS A 8 -5.49 20.56 8.19
CA LYS A 8 -4.40 21.08 9.04
C LYS A 8 -4.71 20.94 10.52
N ASP A 9 -5.99 21.01 10.89
CA ASP A 9 -6.47 20.82 12.25
C ASP A 9 -7.72 19.92 12.25
N PRO A 10 -7.52 18.59 12.21
CA PRO A 10 -8.62 17.65 11.98
C PRO A 10 -9.49 17.40 13.21
N GLY A 11 -9.29 18.12 14.32
CA GLY A 11 -9.97 17.86 15.60
C GLY A 11 -11.50 17.95 15.53
N MET A 12 -12.03 18.82 14.66
CA MET A 12 -13.47 18.96 14.38
C MET A 12 -13.79 18.83 12.89
N ALA A 13 -13.00 18.02 12.16
CA ALA A 13 -13.14 17.92 10.72
C ALA A 13 -14.56 17.45 10.30
N ALA A 14 -15.15 16.53 11.06
CA ALA A 14 -16.47 16.00 10.75
C ALA A 14 -17.56 17.08 10.90
N GLU A 15 -17.53 17.83 12.01
CA GLU A 15 -18.48 18.90 12.29
C GLU A 15 -18.32 20.06 11.31
N GLU A 16 -17.09 20.47 11.01
CA GLU A 16 -16.81 21.55 10.06
C GLU A 16 -17.27 21.18 8.65
N MET A 17 -16.99 19.95 8.21
CA MET A 17 -17.45 19.46 6.91
C MET A 17 -18.97 19.35 6.81
N TRP A 18 -19.63 18.90 7.87
CA TRP A 18 -21.09 18.83 7.91
C TRP A 18 -21.72 20.23 7.90
N GLY A 19 -21.24 21.12 8.78
CA GLY A 19 -21.76 22.48 8.92
C GLY A 19 -21.58 23.33 7.68
N GLU A 20 -20.50 23.12 6.92
CA GLU A 20 -20.21 23.85 5.69
C GLU A 20 -20.74 23.16 4.42
N GLY A 21 -21.39 21.99 4.55
CA GLY A 21 -21.92 21.26 3.40
C GLY A 21 -20.83 20.76 2.44
N LEU A 22 -19.65 20.42 2.95
CA LEU A 22 -18.49 20.00 2.16
C LEU A 22 -18.38 18.47 2.01
N ILE A 23 -19.35 17.73 2.54
CA ILE A 23 -19.36 16.26 2.49
C ILE A 23 -19.69 15.81 1.07
N VAL A 24 -18.69 15.21 0.42
CA VAL A 24 -18.83 14.57 -0.89
C VAL A 24 -18.82 13.07 -0.68
N SER A 25 -19.92 12.39 -1.04
CA SER A 25 -20.05 10.93 -0.90
C SER A 25 -19.52 10.14 -2.09
N THR A 26 -19.18 10.81 -3.19
CA THR A 26 -18.67 10.19 -4.41
C THR A 26 -17.21 10.55 -4.64
N GLU A 27 -16.38 9.54 -4.85
CA GLU A 27 -14.98 9.72 -5.21
C GLU A 27 -14.84 9.95 -6.74
N ASP A 28 -14.07 10.95 -7.16
CA ASP A 28 -13.62 11.09 -8.55
C ASP A 28 -12.49 10.10 -8.84
N ASN A 29 -12.84 8.94 -9.39
CA ASN A 29 -11.90 7.91 -9.79
C ASN A 29 -11.50 7.97 -11.27
N SER A 30 -11.80 9.07 -11.99
CA SER A 30 -11.57 9.17 -13.44
C SER A 30 -10.11 8.94 -13.84
N ASN A 31 -9.17 9.28 -12.95
CA ASN A 31 -7.73 9.11 -13.18
C ASN A 31 -7.19 7.77 -12.66
N ARG A 32 -8.02 6.88 -12.12
CA ARG A 32 -7.57 5.59 -11.57
C ARG A 32 -7.74 4.47 -12.58
N THR A 33 -6.65 3.76 -12.85
CA THR A 33 -6.71 2.51 -13.59
C THR A 33 -7.03 1.37 -12.62
N ALA A 34 -8.23 0.80 -12.75
CA ALA A 34 -8.59 -0.40 -12.00
C ALA A 34 -7.73 -1.59 -12.44
N VAL A 35 -7.29 -2.40 -11.47
CA VAL A 35 -6.51 -3.62 -11.76
C VAL A 35 -7.42 -4.63 -12.46
N ASN A 36 -7.17 -4.87 -13.75
CA ASN A 36 -7.88 -5.89 -14.53
C ASN A 36 -7.12 -7.23 -14.50
N LEU A 37 -7.85 -8.34 -14.64
CA LEU A 37 -7.30 -9.69 -14.73
C LEU A 37 -6.21 -9.80 -15.81
N ASP A 38 -6.42 -9.22 -17.00
CA ASP A 38 -5.42 -9.23 -18.07
C ASP A 38 -4.12 -8.52 -17.67
N ALA A 39 -4.23 -7.41 -16.93
CA ALA A 39 -3.07 -6.69 -16.44
C ALA A 39 -2.32 -7.52 -15.39
N VAL A 40 -3.05 -8.25 -14.54
CA VAL A 40 -2.48 -9.20 -13.57
C VAL A 40 -1.73 -10.32 -14.28
N ILE A 41 -2.34 -10.95 -15.30
CA ILE A 41 -1.72 -12.05 -16.05
C ILE A 41 -0.45 -11.55 -16.74
N ARG A 42 -0.53 -10.45 -17.50
CA ARG A 42 0.61 -9.91 -18.25
C ARG A 42 1.76 -9.50 -17.32
N SER A 43 1.46 -8.84 -16.21
CA SER A 43 2.49 -8.43 -15.24
C SER A 43 3.13 -9.63 -14.55
N ASN A 44 2.36 -10.66 -14.17
CA ASN A 44 2.92 -11.85 -13.56
C ASN A 44 3.81 -12.63 -14.53
N LEU A 45 3.42 -12.74 -15.81
CA LEU A 45 4.23 -13.41 -16.82
C LEU A 45 5.53 -12.65 -17.13
N ALA A 46 5.47 -11.32 -17.18
CA ALA A 46 6.65 -10.50 -17.50
C ALA A 46 7.60 -10.32 -16.31
N ASN A 47 7.06 -10.12 -15.10
CA ASN A 47 7.81 -9.60 -13.96
C ASN A 47 7.69 -10.46 -12.69
N ALA A 48 6.97 -11.59 -12.74
CA ALA A 48 6.60 -12.38 -11.55
C ALA A 48 5.94 -11.55 -10.42
N CYS A 49 5.30 -10.43 -10.79
CA CYS A 49 4.69 -9.48 -9.87
C CYS A 49 3.29 -9.06 -10.35
N VAL A 50 2.40 -8.78 -9.40
CA VAL A 50 1.10 -8.13 -9.66
C VAL A 50 1.33 -6.67 -10.12
N PRO A 51 0.53 -6.13 -11.05
CA PRO A 51 0.62 -4.73 -11.46
C PRO A 51 0.43 -3.82 -10.24
N ARG A 52 1.27 -2.81 -10.14
CA ARG A 52 1.27 -1.89 -9.02
C ARG A 52 0.58 -0.61 -9.43
N MET A 53 -0.19 -0.01 -8.52
CA MET A 53 -0.51 1.40 -8.66
C MET A 53 0.75 2.19 -8.31
N ASP A 54 1.25 2.94 -9.28
CA ASP A 54 2.49 3.70 -9.13
C ASP A 54 2.23 5.16 -8.73
N GLU A 55 1.02 5.67 -8.98
CA GLU A 55 0.67 7.05 -8.64
C GLU A 55 -0.79 7.17 -8.17
N ALA A 56 -1.00 7.99 -7.14
CA ALA A 56 -2.34 8.38 -6.68
C ALA A 56 -2.29 9.85 -6.23
N SER A 57 -3.03 10.72 -6.92
CA SER A 57 -3.21 12.11 -6.51
C SER A 57 -4.44 12.24 -5.63
N CYS A 58 -4.25 12.72 -4.41
CA CYS A 58 -5.33 12.92 -3.44
C CYS A 58 -5.99 14.30 -3.56
N GLU A 59 -5.44 15.21 -4.37
CA GLU A 59 -5.86 16.62 -4.41
C GLU A 59 -7.29 16.80 -4.93
N LYS A 60 -7.66 16.05 -5.98
CA LYS A 60 -9.01 16.09 -6.56
C LYS A 60 -10.08 15.61 -5.59
N ASN A 61 -9.75 14.57 -4.81
CA ASN A 61 -10.67 13.93 -3.86
C ASN A 61 -10.45 14.38 -2.42
N ILE A 62 -9.85 15.54 -2.22
CA ILE A 62 -9.42 15.93 -0.86
C ILE A 62 -10.61 16.00 0.10
N CYS A 63 -11.74 16.59 -0.31
CA CYS A 63 -12.95 16.66 0.50
C CYS A 63 -13.57 15.28 0.77
N TYR A 64 -13.58 14.40 -0.24
CA TYR A 64 -14.01 13.02 -0.05
C TYR A 64 -13.13 12.31 1.00
N ASN A 65 -11.80 12.42 0.87
CA ASN A 65 -10.82 11.75 1.73
C ASN A 65 -10.77 12.28 3.17
N VAL A 66 -11.22 13.51 3.43
CA VAL A 66 -11.32 14.04 4.81
C VAL A 66 -12.40 13.30 5.59
N TYR A 67 -13.50 12.94 4.93
CA TYR A 67 -14.69 12.37 5.59
C TYR A 67 -14.83 10.85 5.40
N PHE A 68 -14.45 10.34 4.23
CA PHE A 68 -14.61 8.96 3.83
C PHE A 68 -13.27 8.31 3.46
N ARG A 69 -13.27 6.97 3.44
CA ARG A 69 -12.12 6.17 3.00
C ARG A 69 -12.33 5.73 1.56
N THR A 70 -11.27 5.74 0.77
CA THR A 70 -11.30 5.15 -0.57
C THR A 70 -11.41 3.63 -0.49
N MET A 71 -11.97 3.00 -1.52
CA MET A 71 -12.19 1.55 -1.55
C MET A 71 -10.91 0.73 -1.52
N ASP A 72 -9.84 1.24 -2.13
CA ASP A 72 -8.52 0.60 -2.21
C ASP A 72 -7.59 1.01 -1.06
N GLY A 73 -8.03 1.89 -0.15
CA GLY A 73 -7.22 2.39 0.96
C GLY A 73 -6.17 3.43 0.57
N SER A 74 -6.15 3.90 -0.68
CA SER A 74 -5.34 5.03 -1.10
C SER A 74 -5.73 6.32 -0.37
N CYS A 75 -4.81 7.29 -0.33
CA CYS A 75 -5.01 8.62 0.28
C CYS A 75 -5.32 8.66 1.78
N ASN A 76 -5.27 7.52 2.48
CA ASN A 76 -5.28 7.51 3.96
C ASN A 76 -4.07 8.25 4.54
N ASN A 77 -2.92 8.18 3.84
CA ASN A 77 -1.75 9.00 4.13
C ASN A 77 -1.53 10.02 3.01
N LEU A 78 -1.85 11.29 3.25
CA LEU A 78 -1.76 12.34 2.23
C LEU A 78 -0.34 12.63 1.74
N ARG A 79 0.70 12.37 2.56
CA ARG A 79 2.11 12.54 2.16
C ARG A 79 2.61 11.34 1.35
N ASN A 80 2.08 10.16 1.62
CA ASN A 80 2.42 8.94 0.90
C ASN A 80 1.14 8.17 0.53
N PRO A 81 0.42 8.62 -0.52
CA PRO A 81 -0.95 8.19 -0.83
C PRO A 81 -1.16 6.68 -0.91
N LEU A 82 -0.14 5.93 -1.32
CA LEU A 82 -0.22 4.49 -1.53
C LEU A 82 0.12 3.67 -0.27
N ARG A 83 0.44 4.31 0.87
CA ARG A 83 0.82 3.60 2.08
C ARG A 83 -0.40 2.95 2.73
N GLY A 84 -0.45 1.62 2.73
CA GLY A 84 -1.60 0.86 3.21
C GLY A 84 -2.68 0.62 2.15
N ALA A 85 -2.47 1.07 0.91
CA ALA A 85 -3.35 0.77 -0.20
C ALA A 85 -3.24 -0.71 -0.63
N ALA A 86 -4.32 -1.24 -1.19
CA ALA A 86 -4.41 -2.58 -1.76
C ALA A 86 -3.48 -2.76 -2.98
N TYR A 87 -3.28 -4.02 -3.39
CA TYR A 87 -2.39 -4.38 -4.52
C TYR A 87 -0.93 -3.91 -4.34
N ARG A 88 -0.48 -3.86 -3.08
CA ARG A 88 0.90 -3.58 -2.70
C ARG A 88 1.45 -4.72 -1.83
N PRO A 89 2.76 -4.99 -1.89
CA PRO A 89 3.39 -6.02 -1.10
C PRO A 89 3.44 -5.56 0.35
N TYR A 90 3.47 -6.55 1.23
CA TYR A 90 3.73 -6.32 2.63
C TYR A 90 5.10 -5.70 2.85
N THR A 91 5.18 -4.78 3.80
CA THR A 91 6.46 -4.22 4.24
C THR A 91 7.22 -5.29 5.02
N ARG A 92 8.49 -5.52 4.68
CA ARG A 92 9.35 -6.45 5.43
C ARG A 92 10.15 -5.67 6.47
N LEU A 93 10.04 -6.06 7.73
CA LEU A 93 10.81 -5.48 8.83
C LEU A 93 12.19 -6.13 8.98
N LEU A 94 12.34 -7.36 8.48
CA LEU A 94 13.58 -8.14 8.47
C LEU A 94 13.91 -8.59 7.03
N PRO A 95 15.19 -8.89 6.75
CA PRO A 95 15.59 -9.51 5.50
C PRO A 95 14.84 -10.82 5.24
N THR A 96 14.75 -11.17 3.96
CA THR A 96 14.05 -12.37 3.50
C THR A 96 14.89 -13.61 3.69
N VAL A 97 14.25 -14.71 4.07
CA VAL A 97 14.89 -16.03 4.12
C VAL A 97 14.13 -16.95 3.18
N TYR A 98 14.79 -17.31 2.09
CA TYR A 98 14.32 -18.27 1.09
C TYR A 98 15.42 -19.31 0.88
N ASP A 99 15.07 -20.52 0.46
CA ASP A 99 16.04 -21.61 0.31
C ASP A 99 17.09 -21.29 -0.76
N ASN A 100 16.61 -20.78 -1.90
CA ASN A 100 17.45 -20.29 -3.00
C ASN A 100 17.79 -18.78 -2.89
N GLY A 101 17.48 -18.14 -1.75
CA GLY A 101 17.69 -16.71 -1.54
C GLY A 101 16.76 -15.78 -2.33
N LEU A 102 15.82 -16.30 -3.13
CA LEU A 102 14.99 -15.50 -4.04
C LEU A 102 13.48 -15.66 -3.79
N SER A 103 12.96 -16.89 -3.93
CA SER A 103 11.52 -17.16 -3.92
C SER A 103 11.14 -18.54 -3.40
N GLU A 104 12.08 -19.49 -3.37
CA GLU A 104 11.79 -20.86 -2.97
C GLU A 104 11.52 -20.93 -1.46
N PRO A 105 10.38 -21.50 -1.03
CA PRO A 105 10.07 -21.61 0.38
C PRO A 105 11.10 -22.51 1.06
N VAL A 106 11.47 -22.16 2.30
CA VAL A 106 12.43 -22.93 3.09
C VAL A 106 11.86 -24.32 3.36
N GLY A 107 12.47 -25.35 2.77
CA GLY A 107 12.00 -26.73 2.86
C GLY A 107 12.30 -27.42 4.19
N ARG A 108 13.20 -26.85 5.00
CA ARG A 108 13.55 -27.35 6.33
C ARG A 108 13.81 -26.18 7.27
N ILE A 109 13.21 -26.20 8.46
CA ILE A 109 13.54 -25.23 9.50
C ILE A 109 14.99 -25.48 9.91
N SER A 110 15.90 -24.65 9.41
CA SER A 110 17.29 -24.66 9.82
C SER A 110 17.34 -24.30 11.30
N PHE A 111 18.01 -25.11 12.12
CA PHE A 111 18.15 -24.95 13.56
C PHE A 111 18.62 -23.53 13.98
N TRP A 112 19.27 -22.81 13.06
CA TRP A 112 19.68 -21.40 13.14
C TRP A 112 18.56 -20.38 13.41
N MET A 113 17.29 -20.70 13.13
CA MET A 113 16.17 -19.79 13.44
C MET A 113 15.91 -19.65 14.95
N PHE A 114 16.39 -20.58 15.79
CA PHE A 114 16.16 -20.57 17.25
C PHE A 114 17.41 -20.32 18.10
N THR A 115 18.61 -20.35 17.53
CA THR A 115 19.85 -20.15 18.28
C THR A 115 20.75 -19.12 17.61
N ARG A 116 20.69 -17.88 18.13
CA ARG A 116 21.70 -16.88 17.83
C ARG A 116 23.00 -17.27 18.55
N ALA A 117 23.88 -18.02 17.87
CA ALA A 117 25.34 -17.89 17.98
C ALA A 117 26.06 -18.83 16.99
N GLY A 118 26.78 -18.26 16.02
CA GLY A 118 28.05 -18.83 15.54
C GLY A 118 28.07 -19.52 14.19
N CYS A 119 28.83 -18.94 13.25
CA CYS A 119 29.42 -19.54 12.04
C CYS A 119 28.50 -19.93 10.87
N ALA A 120 28.48 -19.03 9.88
CA ALA A 120 28.29 -19.37 8.49
C ALA A 120 29.36 -20.38 8.02
N SER A 121 28.91 -21.47 7.41
CA SER A 121 29.73 -22.25 6.48
C SER A 121 29.01 -22.28 5.14
N GLN A 122 29.43 -21.39 4.24
CA GLN A 122 29.23 -21.62 2.82
C GLN A 122 30.05 -22.86 2.45
N SER A 123 29.41 -23.83 1.81
CA SER A 123 30.10 -24.82 1.01
C SER A 123 29.19 -25.17 -0.16
N ALA A 124 29.31 -24.35 -1.21
CA ALA A 124 28.94 -24.74 -2.56
C ALA A 124 30.01 -25.73 -3.05
N THR A 125 29.57 -26.85 -3.60
CA THR A 125 30.39 -27.71 -4.46
C THR A 125 29.96 -27.45 -5.89
#